data_AF-A0AAW6LNW4-F1
#
_entry.id   AF-A0AAW6LNW4-F1
#
_cell.length_a   1.000
_cell.length_b   1.000
_cell.length_c   1.000
_cell.angle_alpha   90.00
_cell.angle_beta   90.00
_cell.angle_gamma   90.00
#
_symmetry.space_group_name_H-M   'P 1'
#
loop_
_entity.id
_entity.type
_entity.pdbx_description
1 polymer ?
#
loop_
_entity_poly.entity_id
_entity_poly.type
_entity_poly.pdbx_seq_one_letter_code
_entity_poly.pdbx_strand_id
1 'polypeptide(L)'
;MAARSESAKHPGDEPQQRKVLLSVDDDLKTRMKWTIEHTRARTGITTQQMFIRVAIEDLCLKLEKQYNGGKPFPKPADARTR
;
A
#
# COMPACT_ATOMS: atom_id res chain seq x y z
N MET A 1 -43.83 -2.15 -0.19
CA MET A 1 -42.70 -2.69 -0.98
C MET A 1 -41.91 -1.50 -1.49
N ALA A 2 -40.61 -1.33 -1.30
CA ALA A 2 -39.55 -2.08 -0.63
C ALA A 2 -38.63 -1.02 0.02
N ALA A 3 -38.15 -1.29 1.24
CA ALA A 3 -37.22 -0.41 1.93
C ALA A 3 -35.90 -0.35 1.16
N ARG A 4 -35.45 0.86 0.80
CA ARG A 4 -34.09 1.09 0.32
C ARG A 4 -33.15 0.84 1.49
N SER A 5 -32.42 -0.27 1.45
CA SER A 5 -31.33 -0.53 2.38
C SER A 5 -30.18 0.42 2.05
N GLU A 6 -30.10 1.53 2.78
CA GLU A 6 -28.87 2.32 2.88
C GLU A 6 -27.79 1.44 3.50
N SER A 7 -26.78 1.06 2.72
CA SER A 7 -25.60 0.37 3.24
C SER A 7 -24.92 1.28 4.26
N ALA A 8 -25.04 0.93 5.53
CA ALA A 8 -24.36 1.59 6.63
C ALA A 8 -22.84 1.56 6.40
N LYS A 9 -22.25 2.74 6.18
CA LYS A 9 -20.81 2.95 6.32
C LYS A 9 -20.41 2.50 7.72
N HIS A 10 -19.49 1.56 7.84
CA HIS A 10 -19.00 1.12 9.14
C HIS A 10 -18.21 2.27 9.79
N PRO A 11 -18.48 2.63 11.06
CA PRO A 11 -17.64 3.58 11.79
C PRO A 11 -16.28 2.91 12.02
N GLY A 12 -15.32 3.22 11.15
CA GLY A 12 -14.01 2.55 11.07
C GLY A 12 -13.31 2.68 9.72
N ASP A 13 -14.04 3.09 8.67
CA ASP A 13 -13.51 3.26 7.30
C ASP A 13 -12.85 4.63 7.04
N GLU A 14 -12.45 5.37 8.08
CA GLU A 14 -11.59 6.53 7.88
C GLU A 14 -10.14 6.05 7.69
N PRO A 15 -9.41 6.55 6.67
CA PRO A 15 -8.03 6.15 6.42
C PRO A 15 -7.13 6.60 7.58
N GLN A 16 -6.98 5.74 8.58
CA GLN A 16 -6.02 5.93 9.66
C GLN A 16 -4.62 5.65 9.15
N GLN A 17 -3.80 6.69 9.03
CA GLN A 17 -2.36 6.50 8.83
C GLN A 17 -1.75 5.92 10.11
N ARG A 18 -1.38 4.63 10.06
CA ARG A 18 -0.63 3.95 11.12
C ARG A 18 0.84 3.95 10.79
N LYS A 19 1.69 4.26 11.78
CA LYS A 19 3.14 4.17 11.62
C LYS A 19 3.54 2.70 11.54
N VAL A 20 4.33 2.35 10.53
CA VAL A 20 4.96 1.04 10.40
C VAL A 20 6.41 1.18 10.84
N LEU A 21 6.80 0.46 11.89
CA LEU A 21 8.20 0.27 12.26
C LEU A 21 8.73 -0.90 11.44
N LEU A 22 9.74 -0.65 10.61
CA LEU A 22 10.33 -1.64 9.72
C LEU A 22 11.83 -1.77 9.99
N SER A 23 12.27 -3.00 10.23
CA SER A 23 13.68 -3.36 10.27
C SER A 23 14.12 -3.87 8.90
N VAL A 24 15.25 -3.37 8.42
CA VAL A 24 15.91 -3.80 7.18
C VAL A 24 17.40 -3.84 7.42
N ASP A 25 18.13 -4.61 6.62
CA ASP A 25 19.59 -4.63 6.64
C ASP A 25 20.16 -3.22 6.37
N ASP A 26 21.29 -2.91 7.01
CA ASP A 26 21.92 -1.59 6.92
C ASP A 26 22.34 -1.24 5.49
N ASP A 27 22.76 -2.23 4.71
CA ASP A 27 23.09 -2.06 3.30
C ASP A 27 21.87 -1.64 2.47
N LEU A 28 20.72 -2.26 2.72
CA LEU A 28 19.48 -1.92 2.04
C LEU A 28 19.02 -0.51 2.42
N LYS A 29 19.12 -0.16 3.71
CA LYS A 29 18.81 1.19 4.21
C LYS A 29 19.71 2.25 3.57
N THR A 30 21.00 1.96 3.44
CA THR A 30 21.98 2.86 2.82
C THR A 30 21.67 3.06 1.34
N ARG A 31 21.43 1.97 0.61
CA ARG A 31 21.02 2.03 -0.81
C ARG A 31 19.73 2.83 -1.01
N MET A 32 18.74 2.66 -0.13
CA MET A 32 17.50 3.45 -0.16
C MET A 32 17.80 4.94 -0.04
N LYS A 33 18.60 5.36 0.97
CA LYS A 33 18.97 6.77 1.16
C LYS A 33 19.69 7.35 -0.05
N TRP A 34 20.67 6.63 -0.60
CA TRP A 34 21.40 7.07 -1.78
C TRP A 34 20.50 7.21 -3.01
N THR A 35 19.57 6.28 -3.19
CA THR A 35 18.59 6.31 -4.29
C THR A 35 17.71 7.54 -4.19
N ILE A 36 17.18 7.83 -2.99
CA ILE A 36 16.39 9.04 -2.74
C ILE A 36 17.19 10.28 -3.12
N GLU A 37 18.43 10.41 -2.64
CA GLU A 37 19.25 11.60 -2.91
C GLU A 37 19.50 11.83 -4.41
N HIS A 38 19.78 10.76 -5.16
CA HIS A 38 20.05 10.85 -6.59
C HIS A 38 18.80 11.08 -7.45
N THR A 39 17.61 10.72 -6.95
CA THR A 39 16.37 10.73 -7.74
C THR A 39 15.36 11.78 -7.32
N ARG A 40 15.50 12.39 -6.12
CA ARG A 40 14.51 13.30 -5.53
C ARG A 40 14.04 14.42 -6.46
N ALA A 41 14.93 14.99 -7.27
CA ALA A 41 14.61 16.08 -8.19
C ALA A 41 13.70 15.63 -9.36
N ARG A 42 13.73 14.34 -9.72
CA ARG A 42 12.93 13.76 -10.81
C ARG A 42 11.65 13.10 -10.31
N THR A 43 11.67 12.52 -9.12
CA THR A 43 10.56 11.72 -8.58
C THR A 43 9.70 12.46 -7.57
N GLY A 44 10.21 13.55 -6.97
CA GLY A 44 9.56 14.22 -5.84
C GLY A 44 9.61 13.41 -4.54
N ILE A 45 10.25 12.23 -4.53
CA ILE A 45 10.40 11.40 -3.33
C ILE A 45 11.55 11.96 -2.50
N THR A 46 11.24 12.53 -1.34
CA THR A 46 12.21 13.22 -0.48
C THR A 46 12.43 12.55 0.87
N THR A 47 11.57 11.61 1.26
CA THR A 47 11.64 10.93 2.56
C THR A 47 11.64 9.41 2.41
N GLN A 48 12.23 8.71 3.38
CA GLN A 48 12.22 7.24 3.43
C GLN A 48 10.79 6.69 3.50
N GLN A 49 9.90 7.35 4.24
CA GLN A 49 8.49 6.95 4.34
C GLN A 49 7.76 7.05 3.00
N MET A 50 8.00 8.11 2.23
CA MET A 50 7.44 8.23 0.87
C MET A 50 7.99 7.14 -0.05
N PHE A 51 9.31 6.89 -0.01
CA PHE A 51 9.95 5.85 -0.80
C PHE A 51 9.34 4.48 -0.51
N ILE A 52 9.14 4.13 0.77
CA ILE A 52 8.54 2.86 1.18
C ILE A 52 7.07 2.78 0.74
N ARG A 53 6.29 3.84 0.88
CA ARG A 53 4.88 3.86 0.43
C ARG A 53 4.76 3.58 -1.06
N VAL A 54 5.54 4.28 -1.89
CA VAL A 54 5.57 4.07 -3.34
C VAL A 54 5.99 2.64 -3.68
N ALA A 55 7.05 2.12 -3.04
CA ALA A 55 7.51 0.76 -3.29
C ALA A 55 6.46 -0.30 -2.91
N ILE A 56 5.70 -0.09 -1.84
CA ILE A 56 4.58 -0.97 -1.45
C ILE A 56 3.47 -0.93 -2.49
N GLU A 57 3.04 0.27 -2.90
CA GLU A 57 1.98 0.45 -3.90
C GLU A 57 2.36 -0.18 -5.23
N ASP A 58 3.57 0.07 -5.73
CA ASP A 58 4.09 -0.49 -6.97
C ASP A 58 4.13 -2.03 -6.93
N LEU A 59 4.53 -2.61 -5.79
CA LEU A 59 4.58 -4.06 -5.63
C LEU A 59 3.17 -4.66 -5.57
N CYS A 60 2.23 -4.03 -4.85
CA CYS A 60 0.83 -4.45 -4.83
C CYS A 60 0.25 -4.46 -6.24
N LEU A 61 0.36 -3.36 -6.98
CA LEU A 61 -0.15 -3.24 -8.36
C LEU A 61 0.47 -4.30 -9.29
N LYS A 62 1.79 -4.54 -9.16
CA LYS A 62 2.48 -5.58 -9.92
C LYS A 62 1.90 -6.96 -9.64
N LEU A 63 1.71 -7.32 -8.37
CA LEU A 63 1.21 -8.63 -7.98
C LEU A 63 -0.28 -8.81 -8.32
N GLU A 64 -1.10 -7.78 -8.17
CA GLU A 64 -2.51 -7.78 -8.57
C GLU A 64 -2.65 -7.99 -10.08
N LYS A 65 -1.81 -7.33 -10.89
CA LYS A 65 -1.75 -7.55 -12.34
C LYS A 65 -1.32 -8.97 -12.69
N GLN A 66 -0.33 -9.51 -11.99
CA GLN A 66 0.23 -10.84 -12.28
C GLN A 66 -0.69 -11.99 -11.84
N TYR A 67 -1.35 -11.85 -10.70
CA TYR A 67 -2.01 -12.99 -10.02
C TYR A 67 -3.49 -12.79 -9.75
N ASN A 68 -4.06 -11.60 -9.98
CA ASN A 68 -5.46 -11.31 -9.71
C ASN A 68 -6.16 -10.53 -10.83
N GLY A 69 -5.66 -10.68 -12.07
CA GLY A 69 -6.27 -10.05 -13.26
C GLY A 69 -6.29 -8.53 -13.20
N GLY A 70 -5.35 -7.90 -12.48
CA GLY A 70 -5.29 -6.46 -12.28
C GLY A 70 -6.28 -5.90 -11.27
N LYS A 71 -6.96 -6.76 -10.50
CA LYS A 71 -7.87 -6.35 -9.43
C LYS A 71 -7.19 -6.44 -8.06
N PRO A 72 -7.57 -5.59 -7.07
CA PRO A 72 -7.10 -5.74 -5.70
C PRO A 72 -7.40 -7.11 -5.11
N PHE A 73 -6.48 -7.64 -4.30
CA PHE A 73 -6.72 -8.89 -3.59
C PHE A 73 -7.90 -8.75 -2.61
N PRO A 74 -8.76 -9.78 -2.48
CA PRO A 74 -9.87 -9.75 -1.53
C PRO A 74 -9.35 -9.69 -0.08
N LYS A 75 -10.15 -9.15 0.84
CA LYS A 75 -9.78 -9.16 2.26
C LYS A 75 -9.71 -10.63 2.73
N PRO A 76 -8.78 -11.01 3.62
CA PRO A 76 -8.65 -12.39 4.08
C PRO A 76 -9.94 -12.98 4.69
N ALA A 77 -10.80 -12.15 5.29
CA ALA A 77 -12.10 -12.57 5.80
C ALA A 77 -13.08 -13.00 4.69
N ASP A 78 -12.95 -12.43 3.49
CA ASP A 78 -13.78 -12.71 2.31
C ASP A 78 -13.24 -13.90 1.50
N ALA A 79 -11.99 -14.32 1.75
CA ALA A 79 -11.33 -15.40 1.00
C ALA A 79 -11.72 -16.82 1.47
N ARG A 80 -12.36 -16.96 2.64
CA ARG A 80 -12.72 -18.26 3.25
C ARG A 80 -14.04 -18.87 2.73
N THR A 81 -14.65 -18.31 1.69
CA THR A 81 -15.98 -18.72 1.20
C THR A 81 -15.92 -19.37 -0.20
N ARG A 82 -14.97 -20.29 -0.42
CA ARG A 82 -14.95 -21.13 -1.63
C ARG A 82 -14.74 -22.59 -1.28
#